data_AF-A0A7C1SYC3-F1
#
_entry.id   AF-A0A7C1SYC3-F1
#
_cell.length_a   1.000
_cell.length_b   1.000
_cell.length_c   1.000
_cell.angle_alpha   90.00
_cell.angle_beta   90.00
_cell.angle_gamma   90.00
#
_symmetry.space_group_name_H-M   'P 1'
#
loop_
_entity.id
_entity.type
_entity.pdbx_description
1 polymer ?
#
loop_
_entity_poly.entity_id
_entity_poly.type
_entity_poly.pdbx_seq_one_letter_code
_entity_poly.pdbx_strand_id
1 'polypeptide(L)' 'EMQLRLQQTVEGLSVAAISYYVVGLVGYAAKAIPHDLLPFDTAIITGISVPLSVLGVWWVVRRIRKSHERQG' A
#
# COMPACT_ATOMS: atom_id res chain seq x y z
N GLU A 1 -23.85 -13.15 -7.80
CA GLU A 1 -23.97 -13.05 -6.32
C GLU A 1 -22.82 -13.68 -5.53
N MET A 2 -22.66 -15.01 -5.46
CA MET A 2 -21.67 -15.65 -4.56
C MET A 2 -20.20 -15.42 -4.95
N GLN A 3 -19.87 -15.38 -6.25
CA GLN A 3 -18.51 -15.09 -6.73
C GLN A 3 -18.09 -13.61 -6.56
N LEU A 4 -19.05 -12.67 -6.55
CA LEU A 4 -18.80 -11.25 -6.35
C LEU A 4 -18.41 -10.93 -4.89
N ARG A 5 -19.00 -11.63 -3.92
CA ARG A 5 -18.66 -11.49 -2.49
C ARG A 5 -17.27 -12.04 -2.16
N LEU A 6 -16.89 -13.14 -2.80
CA LEU A 6 -15.53 -13.66 -2.71
C LEU A 6 -14.52 -12.65 -3.30
N GLN A 7 -14.78 -12.10 -4.50
CA GLN A 7 -13.91 -11.08 -5.11
C GLN A 7 -13.74 -9.81 -4.25
N GLN A 8 -14.80 -9.29 -3.64
CA GLN A 8 -14.69 -8.14 -2.71
C GLN A 8 -13.84 -8.46 -1.48
N THR A 9 -13.82 -9.72 -1.03
CA THR A 9 -12.96 -10.17 0.07
C THR A 9 -11.50 -10.28 -0.39
N VAL A 10 -11.27 -10.72 -1.64
CA VAL A 10 -9.93 -10.79 -2.24
C VAL A 10 -9.37 -9.40 -2.57
N GLU A 11 -10.22 -8.43 -2.91
CA GLU A 11 -9.81 -7.04 -3.15
C GLU A 11 -9.27 -6.39 -1.87
N GLY A 12 -9.97 -6.53 -0.74
CA GLY A 12 -9.49 -6.04 0.56
C GLY A 12 -8.17 -6.70 0.97
N LEU A 13 -8.05 -8.01 0.71
CA LEU A 13 -6.82 -8.76 0.93
C LEU A 13 -5.67 -8.30 0.03
N SER A 14 -5.96 -7.93 -1.23
CA SER A 14 -4.98 -7.40 -2.17
C SER A 14 -4.43 -6.06 -1.69
N VAL A 15 -5.29 -5.16 -1.19
CA VAL A 15 -4.84 -3.89 -0.60
C VAL A 15 -3.89 -4.14 0.59
N ALA A 16 -4.23 -5.08 1.48
CA ALA A 16 -3.37 -5.44 2.61
C ALA A 16 -2.03 -6.03 2.15
N ALA A 17 -2.05 -6.98 1.21
CA ALA A 17 -0.85 -7.61 0.68
C ALA A 17 0.08 -6.62 -0.03
N ILE A 18 -0.46 -5.80 -0.94
CA ILE A 18 0.31 -4.78 -1.66
C ILE A 18 0.88 -3.77 -0.67
N SER A 19 0.08 -3.30 0.30
CA SER A 19 0.56 -2.34 1.31
C SER A 19 1.71 -2.92 2.14
N TYR A 20 1.65 -4.19 2.52
CA TYR A 20 2.74 -4.86 3.24
C TYR A 20 4.05 -4.87 2.42
N TYR A 21 3.98 -5.21 1.13
CA TYR A 21 5.16 -5.17 0.27
C TYR A 21 5.70 -3.74 0.09
N VAL A 22 4.84 -2.74 -0.08
CA VAL A 22 5.26 -1.34 -0.19
C VAL A 22 5.95 -0.88 1.09
N VAL A 23 5.38 -1.16 2.26
CA VAL A 23 6.01 -0.84 3.55
C VAL A 23 7.37 -1.53 3.69
N GLY A 24 7.47 -2.80 3.32
CA GLY A 24 8.73 -3.55 3.33
C GLY A 24 9.79 -2.93 2.42
N LEU A 25 9.41 -2.53 1.20
CA LEU A 25 10.29 -1.84 0.25
C LEU A 25 10.76 -0.49 0.80
N VAL A 26 9.86 0.30 1.41
CA VAL A 26 10.22 1.56 2.06
C VAL A 26 11.18 1.32 3.22
N GLY A 27 10.96 0.27 4.03
CA GLY A 27 11.86 -0.11 5.10
C GLY A 27 13.25 -0.51 4.60
N TYR A 28 13.35 -1.26 3.50
CA TYR A 28 14.64 -1.58 2.88
C TYR A 28 15.33 -0.33 2.32
N ALA A 29 14.58 0.57 1.68
CA ALA A 29 15.11 1.84 1.19
C ALA A 29 15.63 2.72 2.34
N ALA A 30 14.88 2.82 3.44
CA ALA A 30 15.30 3.57 4.63
C ALA A 30 16.60 3.00 5.23
N LYS A 31 16.73 1.67 5.32
CA LYS A 31 17.97 1.01 5.78
C LYS A 31 19.17 1.21 4.86
N ALA A 32 18.94 1.41 3.57
CA ALA A 32 20.00 1.66 2.59
C ALA A 32 20.54 3.09 2.67
N ILE A 33 19.84 4.01 3.34
CA ILE A 33 20.28 5.38 3.51
C ILE A 33 21.14 5.48 4.78
N PRO A 34 22.39 5.95 4.69
CA PRO A 34 23.24 6.11 5.86
C PRO A 34 22.66 7.18 6.81
N HIS A 35 22.90 6.98 8.10
CA HIS A 35 22.39 7.83 9.18
C HIS A 35 22.83 9.30 9.04
N ASP A 36 23.97 9.51 8.38
CA ASP A 36 24.58 10.81 8.10
C ASP A 36 23.71 11.65 7.14
N LEU A 37 22.89 11.01 6.30
CA LEU A 37 21.99 11.64 5.32
C LEU A 37 20.55 11.75 5.84
N LEU A 38 20.11 10.83 6.68
CA LEU A 38 18.79 10.86 7.30
C LEU A 38 18.90 10.71 8.82
N PRO A 39 18.63 11.76 9.61
CA PRO A 39 18.69 11.70 11.07
C PRO A 39 17.51 10.96 11.71
N PHE A 40 16.60 10.40 10.90
CA PHE A 40 15.40 9.72 11.38
C PHE A 40 15.63 8.22 11.49
N ASP A 41 15.19 7.64 12.61
CA ASP A 41 15.20 6.19 12.80
C ASP A 41 14.38 5.52 11.68
N THR A 42 14.96 4.47 11.09
CA THR A 42 14.30 3.59 10.13
C THR A 42 12.94 3.11 10.63
N ALA A 43 12.80 2.86 11.94
CA ALA A 43 11.55 2.46 12.56
C ALA A 43 10.46 3.53 12.41
N ILE A 44 10.80 4.81 12.55
CA ILE A 44 9.86 5.93 12.39
C ILE A 44 9.45 6.06 10.92
N ILE A 45 10.41 6.01 10.00
CA ILE A 45 10.13 6.09 8.55
C ILE A 45 9.20 4.94 8.12
N THR A 46 9.51 3.72 8.56
CA THR A 46 8.70 2.53 8.26
C THR A 46 7.33 2.61 8.93
N GLY A 47 7.24 3.11 10.17
CA GLY A 47 5.99 3.28 10.88
C GLY A 47 5.04 4.27 10.19
N ILE A 48 5.56 5.41 9.73
CA ILE A 48 4.78 6.41 8.98
C ILE A 48 4.40 5.90 7.58
N SER A 49 5.23 5.06 6.97
CA SER A 49 4.93 4.50 5.65
C SER A 49 3.73 3.54 5.69
N VAL A 50 3.39 2.94 6.82
CA VAL A 50 2.22 2.05 6.97
C VAL A 50 0.90 2.75 6.61
N PRO A 51 0.45 3.81 7.31
CA PRO A 51 -0.79 4.49 6.96
C PRO A 51 -0.73 5.10 5.56
N LEU A 52 0.42 5.63 5.13
CA LEU A 52 0.59 6.18 3.78
C LEU A 52 0.41 5.11 2.68
N SER A 53 0.98 3.92 2.88
CA SER A 53 0.88 2.82 1.92
C SER A 53 -0.54 2.30 1.83
N VAL A 54 -1.21 2.09 2.98
CA VAL A 54 -2.59 1.61 3.01
C VAL A 54 -3.53 2.61 2.33
N LEU A 55 -3.43 3.90 2.66
CA LEU A 55 -4.26 4.94 2.06
C LEU A 55 -3.96 5.13 0.56
N GLY A 56 -2.68 5.10 0.17
CA GLY A 56 -2.26 5.23 -1.21
C GLY A 56 -2.74 4.08 -2.08
N VAL A 57 -2.51 2.83 -1.64
CA VAL A 57 -2.96 1.63 -2.36
C VAL A 57 -4.49 1.59 -2.43
N TRP A 58 -5.19 1.89 -1.33
CA TRP A 58 -6.65 1.97 -1.33
C TRP A 58 -7.16 3.00 -2.34
N TRP A 59 -6.56 4.18 -2.41
CA TRP A 59 -6.95 5.22 -3.36
C TRP A 59 -6.71 4.81 -4.81
N VAL A 60 -5.55 4.20 -5.11
CA VAL A 60 -5.22 3.70 -6.45
C VAL A 60 -6.20 2.62 -6.90
N VAL A 61 -6.44 1.61 -6.05
CA VAL A 61 -7.39 0.52 -6.35
C VAL A 61 -8.80 1.09 -6.56
N ARG A 62 -9.24 2.00 -5.68
CA ARG A 62 -10.55 2.68 -5.82
C ARG A 62 -10.65 3.48 -7.12
N ARG A 63 -9.56 4.14 -7.54
CA ARG A 63 -9.51 4.93 -8.79
C ARG A 63 -9.60 4.05 -10.02
N ILE A 64 -8.85 2.95 -10.08
CA ILE A 64 -8.87 1.99 -11.20
C ILE A 64 -10.27 1.42 -11.39
N ARG A 65 -10.94 1.06 -10.29
CA ARG A 65 -12.32 0.55 -10.37
C ARG A 65 -13.29 1.60 -10.93
N LYS A 66 -13.17 2.84 -10.48
CA LYS A 66 -14.00 3.96 -10.96
C LYS A 66 -13.73 4.31 -12.44
N SER A 67 -12.54 4.04 -12.98
CA SER A 67 -12.26 4.27 -14.41
C SER A 67 -12.78 3.16 -15.31
N HIS A 68 -12.90 1.93 -14.81
CA HIS A 68 -13.52 0.82 -15.56
C HIS A 68 -15.05 0.91 -15.64
N GLU A 69 -15.72 1.56 -14.66
CA GLU A 69 -17.17 1.84 -14.73
C GLU A 69 -17.57 2.88 -15.79
N ARG A 70 -16.63 3.64 -16.37
CA ARG A 70 -16.92 4.65 -17.42
C ARG A 70 -16.80 4.11 -18.86
N GLN A 71 -16.44 2.84 -19.04
CA GLN A 71 -16.25 2.21 -20.35
C GLN A 71 -17.26 1.07 -20.63
N GLY A 72 -18.32 0.95 -19.82
CA GLY A 72 -19.43 0.02 -20.02
C GLY A 72 -20.71 0.75 -20.37
#